data_AF-A0A3Q9MQI0-F1
#
_entry.id   AF-A0A3Q9MQI0-F1
#
_cell.length_a   1.000
_cell.length_b   1.000
_cell.length_c   1.000
_cell.angle_alpha   90.00
_cell.angle_beta   90.00
_cell.angle_gamma   90.00
#
_symmetry.space_group_name_H-M   'P 1'
#
loop_
_entity.id
_entity.type
_entity.pdbx_description
1 polymer ?
#
loop_
_entity_poly.entity_id
_entity_poly.type
_entity_poly.pdbx_seq_one_letter_code
_entity_poly.pdbx_strand_id
1 'polypeptide(L)'
;MRKLFLYDTGSVTHDTLRIMRKKLYTCSPLTKSPDFFWQSISELEDNGIFVLLSHGDNNGPLAVEGDVGKDINLNRFSEIINTKKLTLYLLSCHTGLPPCETILTTNNVTFVAPKGKAVFRTVGDEVIYIYSKNGETNPGWAGSLQPDRENKPLNLP
;
A
#
# COMPACT_ATOMS: atom_id res chain seq x y z
N MET A 1 -10.05 13.13 8.85
CA MET A 1 -9.72 11.83 8.22
C MET A 1 -8.25 11.54 8.48
N ARG A 2 -7.94 10.53 9.29
CA ARG A 2 -6.56 10.16 9.63
C ARG A 2 -5.92 9.41 8.45
N LYS A 3 -4.68 9.77 8.12
CA LYS A 3 -3.90 9.16 7.05
C LYS A 3 -2.66 8.50 7.64
N LEU A 4 -2.48 7.20 7.41
CA LEU A 4 -1.32 6.44 7.86
C LEU A 4 -0.53 5.95 6.65
N PHE A 5 0.79 6.14 6.72
CA PHE A 5 1.75 5.57 5.79
C PHE A 5 2.70 4.66 6.55
N LEU A 6 2.51 3.35 6.39
CA LEU A 6 3.47 2.34 6.85
C LEU A 6 4.40 1.99 5.70
N TYR A 7 5.71 2.02 5.96
CA TYR A 7 6.70 1.84 4.90
C TYR A 7 7.89 0.98 5.33
N ASP A 8 8.40 0.21 4.39
CA ASP A 8 9.73 -0.40 4.46
C ASP A 8 10.80 0.68 4.24
N THR A 9 11.81 0.72 5.12
CA THR A 9 12.83 1.79 5.11
C THR A 9 13.71 1.75 3.86
N GLY A 10 13.95 0.57 3.29
CA GLY A 10 14.71 0.38 2.04
C GLY A 10 13.94 0.81 0.79
N SER A 11 12.63 0.99 0.91
CA SER A 11 11.73 1.26 -0.22
C SER A 11 11.34 2.74 -0.37
N VAL A 12 11.74 3.61 0.56
CA VAL A 12 11.33 5.02 0.60
C VAL A 12 12.53 5.98 0.58
N THR A 13 12.35 7.16 0.00
CA THR A 13 13.34 8.25 0.04
C THR A 13 12.96 9.31 1.06
N HIS A 14 13.93 10.16 1.46
CA HIS A 14 13.67 11.31 2.33
C HIS A 14 12.62 12.26 1.73
N ASP A 15 12.67 12.51 0.43
CA ASP A 15 11.69 13.36 -0.26
C ASP A 15 10.28 12.78 -0.23
N THR A 16 10.14 11.48 -0.45
CA THR A 16 8.85 10.81 -0.34
C THR A 16 8.26 11.01 1.05
N LEU A 17 9.04 10.80 2.12
CA LEU A 17 8.56 11.02 3.49
C LEU A 17 8.20 12.49 3.75
N ARG A 18 9.00 13.44 3.23
CA ARG A 18 8.73 14.88 3.34
C ARG A 18 7.38 15.24 2.70
N ILE A 19 7.12 14.76 1.48
CA ILE A 19 5.87 15.04 0.76
C ILE A 19 4.67 14.34 1.43
N MET A 20 4.83 13.10 1.88
CA MET A 20 3.77 12.38 2.61
C MET A 20 3.38 13.11 3.90
N ARG A 21 4.35 13.62 4.66
CA ARG A 21 4.08 14.44 5.85
C ARG A 21 3.38 15.75 5.51
N LYS A 22 3.76 16.42 4.41
CA LYS A 22 3.04 17.62 3.91
C LYS A 22 1.58 17.29 3.56
N LYS A 23 1.31 16.08 3.06
CA LYS A 23 -0.05 15.55 2.82
C LYS A 23 -0.78 15.09 4.09
N LEU A 24 -0.21 15.36 5.26
CA LEU A 24 -0.73 15.04 6.59
C LEU A 24 -0.80 13.54 6.90
N TYR A 25 0.06 12.73 6.26
CA TYR A 25 0.24 11.34 6.65
C TYR A 25 1.08 11.25 7.93
N THR A 26 0.59 10.48 8.89
CA THR A 26 1.46 9.89 9.92
C THR A 26 2.32 8.84 9.23
N CYS A 27 3.63 9.09 9.15
CA CYS A 27 4.57 8.21 8.46
C CYS A 27 5.36 7.42 9.50
N SER A 28 5.21 6.10 9.51
CA SER A 28 5.91 5.22 10.44
C SER A 28 6.59 4.07 9.69
N PRO A 29 7.87 3.78 9.96
CA PRO A 29 8.51 2.62 9.36
C PRO A 29 7.88 1.33 9.90
N LEU A 30 7.83 0.30 9.08
CA LEU A 30 7.58 -1.06 9.55
C LEU A 30 8.70 -1.49 10.50
N THR A 31 8.41 -2.48 11.34
CA THR A 31 9.40 -3.06 12.25
C THR A 31 9.57 -4.54 11.95
N LYS A 32 10.50 -5.20 12.63
CA LYS A 32 10.65 -6.66 12.57
C LYS A 32 9.53 -7.41 13.30
N SER A 33 8.67 -6.71 14.05
CA SER A 33 7.52 -7.29 14.75
C SER A 33 6.24 -7.15 13.92
N PRO A 34 5.59 -8.25 13.51
CA PRO A 34 4.30 -8.20 12.85
C PRO A 34 3.20 -7.55 13.70
N ASP A 35 3.32 -7.59 15.03
CA ASP A 35 2.31 -7.03 15.94
C ASP A 35 2.22 -5.51 15.81
N PHE A 36 3.34 -4.84 15.53
CA PHE A 36 3.36 -3.41 15.27
C PHE A 36 2.46 -3.03 14.09
N PHE A 37 2.50 -3.81 13.01
CA PHE A 37 1.63 -3.60 11.84
C PHE A 37 0.16 -3.73 12.22
N TRP A 38 -0.21 -4.83 12.91
CA TRP A 38 -1.60 -5.09 13.29
C TRP A 38 -2.13 -4.06 14.28
N GLN A 39 -1.32 -3.61 15.23
CA GLN A 39 -1.67 -2.54 16.15
C GLN A 39 -1.88 -1.22 15.39
N SER A 40 -0.95 -0.86 14.51
CA SER A 40 -0.99 0.39 13.75
C SER A 40 -2.27 0.52 12.90
N ILE A 41 -2.69 -0.56 12.23
CA ILE A 41 -3.94 -0.53 11.44
C ILE A 41 -5.20 -0.59 12.31
N SER A 42 -5.12 -1.18 13.51
CA SER A 42 -6.27 -1.25 14.43
C SER A 42 -6.55 0.11 15.09
N GLU A 43 -5.51 0.92 15.30
CA GLU A 43 -5.59 2.28 15.85
C GLU A 43 -6.04 3.33 14.82
N LEU A 44 -6.13 2.97 13.53
CA LEU A 44 -6.71 3.86 12.52
C LEU A 44 -8.20 4.10 12.79
N GLU A 45 -8.60 5.35 12.68
CA GLU A 45 -10.00 5.76 12.74
C GLU A 45 -10.79 5.28 11.51
N ASP A 46 -12.10 5.13 11.68
CA ASP A 46 -13.01 4.76 10.60
C ASP A 46 -12.96 5.78 9.44
N ASN A 47 -13.10 5.30 8.21
CA ASN A 47 -13.00 6.05 6.97
C ASN A 47 -11.63 6.72 6.73
N GLY A 48 -10.58 6.26 7.42
CA GLY A 48 -9.20 6.70 7.21
C GLY A 48 -8.58 6.26 5.89
N ILE A 49 -7.39 6.78 5.61
CA ILE A 49 -6.57 6.36 4.47
C ILE A 49 -5.37 5.58 4.98
N PHE A 50 -5.18 4.37 4.46
CA PHE A 50 -4.05 3.54 4.80
C PHE A 50 -3.20 3.28 3.55
N VAL A 51 -1.93 3.69 3.61
CA VAL A 51 -0.93 3.40 2.59
C VAL A 51 0.08 2.42 3.19
N LEU A 52 0.23 1.27 2.54
CA LEU A 52 1.26 0.28 2.88
C LEU A 52 2.28 0.22 1.74
N LEU A 53 3.54 0.52 2.04
CA LEU A 53 4.67 0.25 1.16
C LEU A 53 5.54 -0.81 1.83
N SER A 54 5.38 -2.07 1.43
CA SER A 54 6.17 -3.18 1.97
C SER A 54 6.71 -4.04 0.84
N HIS A 55 7.60 -4.97 1.17
CA HIS A 55 7.81 -6.13 0.30
C HIS A 55 6.53 -6.96 0.22
N GLY A 56 6.41 -7.71 -0.86
CA GLY A 56 5.31 -8.61 -1.13
C GLY A 56 5.66 -9.53 -2.29
N ASP A 57 4.92 -10.62 -2.39
CA ASP A 57 5.07 -11.62 -3.42
C ASP A 57 3.69 -11.96 -4.03
N ASN A 58 3.58 -13.12 -4.66
CA ASN A 58 2.34 -13.57 -5.27
C ASN A 58 1.27 -14.00 -4.25
N ASN A 59 1.58 -14.07 -2.95
CA ASN A 59 0.66 -14.46 -1.88
C ASN A 59 0.13 -13.25 -1.12
N GLY A 60 0.91 -12.18 -1.00
CA GLY A 60 0.46 -10.95 -0.37
C GLY A 60 1.60 -10.02 0.07
N PRO A 61 1.26 -8.96 0.82
CA PRO A 61 2.27 -8.09 1.41
C PRO A 61 2.81 -8.66 2.73
N LEU A 62 4.03 -8.27 3.08
CA LEU A 62 4.62 -8.49 4.39
C LEU A 62 4.17 -7.44 5.42
N ALA A 63 3.94 -7.88 6.66
CA ALA A 63 3.67 -7.01 7.82
C ALA A 63 4.94 -6.47 8.51
N VAL A 64 6.12 -6.77 7.97
CA VAL A 64 7.42 -6.46 8.58
C VAL A 64 8.32 -5.70 7.63
N GLU A 65 9.34 -5.05 8.19
CA GLU A 65 10.44 -4.46 7.44
C GLU A 65 11.33 -5.55 6.80
N GLY A 66 11.85 -5.27 5.60
CA GLY A 66 12.70 -6.17 4.84
C GLY A 66 11.91 -7.20 4.02
N ASP A 67 12.64 -8.22 3.55
CA ASP A 67 12.17 -9.27 2.64
C ASP A 67 11.94 -10.63 3.33
N VAL A 68 12.26 -10.72 4.63
CA VAL A 68 12.11 -11.95 5.42
C VAL A 68 10.96 -11.80 6.41
N GLY A 69 9.85 -12.46 6.10
CA GLY A 69 8.66 -12.48 6.94
C GLY A 69 7.61 -13.46 6.43
N LYS A 70 6.52 -13.60 7.18
CA LYS A 70 5.32 -14.27 6.67
C LYS A 70 4.40 -13.23 6.05
N ASP A 71 3.76 -13.60 4.95
CA ASP A 71 2.68 -12.81 4.38
C ASP A 71 1.56 -12.62 5.39
N ILE A 72 0.87 -11.51 5.29
CA ILE A 72 -0.28 -11.25 6.16
C ILE A 72 -1.42 -12.22 5.87
N ASN A 73 -2.22 -12.51 6.91
CA ASN A 73 -3.50 -13.16 6.70
C ASN A 73 -4.45 -12.19 5.98
N LEU A 74 -4.65 -12.40 4.68
CA LEU A 74 -5.46 -11.52 3.83
C LEU A 74 -6.92 -11.43 4.26
N ASN A 75 -7.50 -12.51 4.81
CA ASN A 75 -8.88 -12.48 5.31
C ASN A 75 -9.01 -11.54 6.50
N ARG A 76 -8.16 -11.72 7.53
CA ARG A 76 -8.11 -10.83 8.71
C ARG A 76 -7.82 -9.39 8.29
N PHE A 77 -6.88 -9.22 7.36
CA PHE A 77 -6.52 -7.90 6.85
C PHE A 77 -7.72 -7.21 6.20
N SER A 78 -8.35 -7.88 5.23
CA SER A 78 -9.51 -7.36 4.51
C SER A 78 -10.70 -7.06 5.43
N GLU A 79 -10.93 -7.87 6.46
CA GLU A 79 -11.97 -7.65 7.47
C GLU A 79 -11.74 -6.35 8.25
N ILE A 80 -10.50 -6.09 8.70
CA ILE A 80 -10.16 -4.85 9.41
C ILE A 80 -10.36 -3.63 8.50
N ILE A 81 -9.83 -3.70 7.27
CA ILE A 81 -9.94 -2.60 6.30
C ILE A 81 -11.41 -2.30 5.97
N ASN A 82 -12.21 -3.33 5.72
CA ASN A 82 -13.63 -3.18 5.39
C ASN A 82 -14.47 -2.69 6.57
N THR A 83 -14.28 -3.25 7.77
CA THR A 83 -15.02 -2.86 8.98
C THR A 83 -14.81 -1.38 9.32
N LYS A 84 -13.57 -0.92 9.21
CA LYS A 84 -13.20 0.49 9.41
C LYS A 84 -13.45 1.35 8.18
N LYS A 85 -13.92 0.79 7.05
CA LYS A 85 -14.14 1.49 5.77
C LYS A 85 -12.90 2.26 5.30
N LEU A 86 -11.71 1.70 5.51
CA LEU A 86 -10.47 2.35 5.15
C LEU A 86 -10.28 2.35 3.63
N THR A 87 -9.76 3.46 3.10
CA THR A 87 -9.27 3.54 1.72
C THR A 87 -7.84 3.01 1.69
N LEU A 88 -7.62 1.89 1.00
CA LEU A 88 -6.35 1.17 0.99
C LEU A 88 -5.51 1.46 -0.26
N TYR A 89 -4.29 1.92 -0.06
CA TYR A 89 -3.28 2.02 -1.09
C TYR A 89 -2.20 0.98 -0.79
N LEU A 90 -2.32 -0.20 -1.39
CA LEU A 90 -1.44 -1.35 -1.16
C LEU A 90 -0.31 -1.32 -2.20
N LEU A 91 0.83 -0.74 -1.84
CA LEU A 91 1.93 -0.46 -2.76
C LEU A 91 3.05 -1.51 -2.68
N SER A 92 2.69 -2.74 -2.36
CA SER A 92 3.60 -3.89 -2.30
C SER A 92 3.60 -4.66 -3.62
N CYS A 93 4.74 -5.21 -4.03
CA CYS A 93 4.89 -5.88 -5.33
C CYS A 93 3.86 -7.01 -5.52
N HIS A 94 3.33 -7.14 -6.74
CA HIS A 94 2.43 -8.24 -7.20
C HIS A 94 1.09 -8.39 -6.46
N THR A 95 0.79 -7.53 -5.48
CA THR A 95 -0.46 -7.59 -4.72
C THR A 95 -1.71 -7.27 -5.53
N GLY A 96 -1.55 -6.72 -6.74
CA GLY A 96 -2.63 -6.58 -7.72
C GLY A 96 -2.95 -7.87 -8.50
N LEU A 97 -2.33 -9.00 -8.17
CA LEU A 97 -2.59 -10.32 -8.75
C LEU A 97 -3.33 -11.24 -7.74
N PRO A 98 -3.99 -12.32 -8.21
CA PRO A 98 -4.52 -13.35 -7.32
C PRO A 98 -3.41 -14.03 -6.50
N PRO A 99 -3.70 -14.44 -5.24
CA PRO A 99 -5.01 -14.41 -4.58
C PRO A 99 -5.33 -13.08 -3.90
N CYS A 100 -4.36 -12.16 -3.78
CA CYS A 100 -4.51 -10.91 -3.03
C CYS A 100 -5.63 -10.03 -3.60
N GLU A 101 -5.57 -9.72 -4.89
CA GLU A 101 -6.60 -8.93 -5.58
C GLU A 101 -7.99 -9.56 -5.38
N THR A 102 -8.10 -10.86 -5.60
CA THR A 102 -9.39 -11.56 -5.56
C THR A 102 -10.01 -11.50 -4.17
N ILE A 103 -9.23 -11.74 -3.12
CA ILE A 103 -9.72 -11.68 -1.73
C ILE A 103 -10.16 -10.26 -1.37
N LEU A 104 -9.36 -9.23 -1.71
CA LEU A 104 -9.71 -7.84 -1.42
C LEU A 104 -10.98 -7.40 -2.16
N THR A 105 -11.12 -7.78 -3.43
CA THR A 105 -12.31 -7.50 -4.24
C THR A 105 -13.54 -8.23 -3.70
N THR A 106 -13.45 -9.53 -3.39
CA THR A 106 -14.55 -10.31 -2.82
C THR A 106 -15.02 -9.74 -1.47
N ASN A 107 -14.10 -9.20 -0.67
CA ASN A 107 -14.41 -8.61 0.63
C ASN A 107 -14.78 -7.12 0.57
N ASN A 108 -15.11 -6.61 -0.63
CA ASN A 108 -15.55 -5.22 -0.88
C ASN A 108 -14.60 -4.15 -0.36
N VAL A 109 -13.30 -4.45 -0.33
CA VAL A 109 -12.29 -3.48 0.09
C VAL A 109 -12.17 -2.38 -0.97
N THR A 110 -12.12 -1.12 -0.53
CA THR A 110 -11.79 0.01 -1.43
C THR A 110 -10.28 0.14 -1.53
N PHE A 111 -9.67 -0.34 -2.62
CA PHE A 111 -8.22 -0.37 -2.75
C PHE A 111 -7.67 -0.02 -4.14
N VAL A 112 -6.36 0.23 -4.18
CA VAL A 112 -5.52 0.09 -5.38
C VAL A 112 -4.24 -0.67 -5.03
N ALA A 113 -3.83 -1.58 -5.91
CA ALA A 113 -2.60 -2.35 -5.80
C ALA A 113 -1.89 -2.49 -7.16
N PRO A 114 -0.54 -2.49 -7.21
CA PRO A 114 0.20 -2.71 -8.44
C PRO A 114 0.20 -4.19 -8.83
N LYS A 115 0.01 -4.49 -10.11
CA LYS A 115 0.22 -5.85 -10.66
C LYS A 115 1.71 -6.22 -10.71
N GLY A 116 2.58 -5.24 -10.83
CA GLY A 116 4.04 -5.37 -10.78
C GLY A 116 4.63 -4.71 -9.53
N LYS A 117 5.74 -3.98 -9.69
CA LYS A 117 6.38 -3.21 -8.62
C LYS A 117 5.90 -1.76 -8.59
N ALA A 118 5.54 -1.26 -7.40
CA ALA A 118 5.33 0.17 -7.18
C ALA A 118 6.66 0.93 -7.17
N VAL A 119 6.75 2.01 -7.95
CA VAL A 119 7.91 2.88 -8.03
C VAL A 119 7.49 4.32 -7.78
N PHE A 120 8.09 4.91 -6.75
CA PHE A 120 7.84 6.27 -6.34
C PHE A 120 8.76 7.22 -7.10
N ARG A 121 8.18 8.25 -7.69
CA ARG A 121 8.89 9.34 -8.35
C ARG A 121 8.42 10.66 -7.78
N THR A 122 9.34 11.38 -7.17
CA THR A 122 9.09 12.74 -6.71
C THR A 122 9.06 13.69 -7.91
N VAL A 123 8.06 14.56 -7.99
CA VAL A 123 7.90 15.59 -9.01
C VAL A 123 7.80 16.94 -8.30
N GLY A 124 8.89 17.71 -8.34
CA GLY A 124 9.02 18.93 -7.52
C GLY A 124 9.01 18.63 -6.02
N ASP A 125 8.54 19.58 -5.21
CA ASP A 125 8.57 19.48 -3.74
C ASP A 125 7.21 19.11 -3.10
N GLU A 126 6.22 18.78 -3.91
CA GLU A 126 4.81 18.65 -3.49
C GLU A 126 4.13 17.36 -3.93
N VAL A 127 4.66 16.70 -4.97
CA VAL A 127 3.97 15.59 -5.63
C VAL A 127 4.82 14.34 -5.64
N ILE A 128 4.20 13.22 -5.29
CA ILE A 128 4.72 11.88 -5.53
C ILE A 128 3.83 11.24 -6.58
N TYR A 129 4.43 10.82 -7.68
CA TYR A 129 3.83 9.91 -8.63
C TYR A 129 4.25 8.48 -8.32
N ILE A 130 3.28 7.59 -8.22
CA ILE A 130 3.55 6.17 -8.06
C ILE A 130 3.21 5.48 -9.37
N TYR A 131 4.18 4.76 -9.92
CA TYR A 131 4.01 3.97 -11.12
C TYR A 131 4.01 2.50 -10.79
N SER A 132 3.18 1.72 -11.45
CA SER A 132 3.40 0.29 -11.60
C SER A 132 4.42 0.13 -12.74
N LYS A 133 5.68 -0.20 -12.42
CA LYS A 133 6.79 -0.08 -13.38
C LYS A 133 6.62 -1.03 -14.59
N ASN A 134 6.77 -0.48 -15.79
CA ASN A 134 7.01 -1.25 -17.02
C ASN A 134 8.42 -1.88 -16.97
N GLY A 135 8.48 -3.20 -16.80
CA GLY A 135 9.71 -3.97 -16.83
C GLY A 135 9.52 -5.35 -16.21
N GLU A 136 9.36 -6.35 -17.08
CA GLU A 136 9.35 -7.81 -16.82
C GLU A 136 8.22 -8.41 -15.98
N THR A 137 7.49 -7.63 -15.16
CA THR A 137 6.40 -8.13 -14.31
C THR A 137 5.15 -7.25 -14.44
N ASN A 138 4.13 -7.79 -15.11
CA ASN A 138 2.73 -7.33 -15.21
C ASN A 138 2.47 -5.82 -14.95
N PRO A 139 2.48 -4.95 -15.97
CA PRO A 139 2.13 -3.56 -15.77
C PRO A 139 0.66 -3.37 -15.38
N GLY A 140 0.38 -2.23 -14.76
CA GLY A 140 -0.98 -1.83 -14.41
C GLY A 140 -1.34 -2.04 -12.94
N TRP A 141 -2.62 -1.85 -12.67
CA TRP A 141 -3.20 -1.72 -11.35
C TRP A 141 -4.40 -2.66 -11.21
N ALA A 142 -4.79 -2.92 -9.98
CA ALA A 142 -6.04 -3.58 -9.63
C ALA A 142 -6.72 -2.82 -8.50
N GLY A 143 -8.02 -3.07 -8.30
CA GLY A 143 -8.85 -2.47 -7.26
C GLY A 143 -9.69 -1.29 -7.75
N SER A 144 -10.67 -0.91 -6.94
CA SER A 144 -11.67 0.13 -7.28
C SER A 144 -11.09 1.54 -7.43
N LEU A 145 -9.90 1.79 -6.88
CA LEU A 145 -9.19 3.07 -6.98
C LEU A 145 -8.17 3.09 -8.13
N GLN A 146 -8.15 2.06 -8.99
CA GLN A 146 -7.19 1.99 -10.09
C GLN A 146 -7.34 3.19 -11.05
N PRO A 147 -6.23 3.71 -11.60
CA PRO A 147 -6.29 4.72 -12.65
C PRO A 147 -7.02 4.20 -13.92
N ASP A 148 -7.56 5.12 -14.72
CA ASP A 148 -8.27 4.84 -15.98
C ASP A 148 -7.37 4.25 -17.08
N ARG A 149 -6.04 4.26 -16.87
CA ARG A 149 -5.06 3.69 -17.79
C ARG A 149 -3.95 3.01 -17.00
N GLU A 150 -3.48 1.86 -17.46
CA GLU A 150 -2.45 1.05 -16.78
C GLU A 150 -1.16 1.83 -16.49
N ASN A 151 -0.73 2.67 -17.44
CA ASN A 151 0.51 3.45 -17.34
C ASN A 151 0.34 4.78 -16.60
N LYS A 152 -0.87 5.14 -16.18
CA LYS A 152 -1.10 6.42 -15.50
C LYS A 152 -0.54 6.34 -14.08
N PRO A 153 0.23 7.35 -13.62
CA PRO A 153 0.68 7.39 -12.25
C PRO A 153 -0.51 7.53 -11.31
N LEU A 154 -0.41 6.85 -10.18
CA LEU A 154 -1.29 7.02 -9.04
C LEU A 154 -0.81 8.23 -8.23
N ASN A 155 -1.78 9.05 -7.80
CA ASN A 155 -1.56 10.15 -6.85
C ASN A 155 -2.14 9.76 -5.50
N LEU A 156 -1.38 10.00 -4.43
CA LEU A 156 -1.90 9.88 -3.07
C LEU A 156 -2.62 11.17 -2.66
N PRO A 157 -3.81 11.07 -2.03
CA PRO A 157 -4.63 12.21 -1.61
C PRO A 157 -4.02 13.01 -0.45
#